data_AF-A0A7W1T0X1-F1
#
_entry.id   AF-A0A7W1T0X1-F1
#
_cell.length_a   1.000
_cell.length_b   1.000
_cell.length_c   1.000
_cell.angle_alpha   90.00
_cell.angle_beta   90.00
_cell.angle_gamma   90.00
#
_symmetry.space_group_name_H-M   'P 1'
#
loop_
_entity.id
_entity.type
_entity.pdbx_description
1 polymer ?
#
loop_
_entity_poly.entity_id
_entity_poly.type
_entity_poly.pdbx_seq_one_letter_code
_entity_poly.pdbx_strand_id
1 'polypeptide(L)'
;MKATVLVCAGLLVFSGLVIGQNSPLPLISSPFSPINAAPGGPALALTVNGANFTSTSVVHWNGSPRPTTFVSGAQLTASVSVADIATPATANITVVNPPPGGGTSNVAQFNVTTEVSGSAYKTVAMTNSYLPNLSADLNNDGKLDIVAISFNSSPGQLRVTLGNGDTTFQPALITTIENAPNAIAGGDFNQDGKYDIAIANTNGTVSVLLGNGDGT
;
A
#
# COMPACT_ATOMS: atom_id res chain seq x y z
N MET A 1 8.07 53.27 64.51
CA MET A 1 8.78 53.39 63.22
C MET A 1 7.78 53.88 62.19
N LYS A 2 7.86 55.16 61.83
CA LYS A 2 7.07 55.83 60.79
C LYS A 2 7.93 55.96 59.54
N ALA A 3 7.42 55.53 58.39
CA ALA A 3 7.64 56.10 57.05
C ALA A 3 6.65 55.35 56.12
N THR A 4 5.46 55.90 55.85
CA THR A 4 5.16 56.92 54.82
C THR A 4 5.15 56.32 53.41
N VAL A 5 3.94 56.19 52.87
CA VAL A 5 3.64 55.84 51.49
C VAL A 5 4.16 56.95 50.59
N LEU A 6 5.07 56.62 49.67
CA LEU A 6 5.47 57.51 48.59
C LEU A 6 4.62 57.18 47.36
N VAL A 7 3.58 57.99 47.12
CA VAL A 7 2.94 58.05 45.80
C VAL A 7 3.90 58.82 44.90
N CYS A 8 4.65 58.10 44.07
CA CYS A 8 5.33 58.71 42.93
C CYS A 8 4.42 58.55 41.73
N ALA A 9 3.98 59.67 41.16
CA ALA A 9 3.32 59.73 39.86
C ALA A 9 4.31 59.22 38.80
N GLY A 10 4.21 57.94 38.48
CA GLY A 10 4.97 57.29 37.44
C GLY A 10 4.06 56.25 36.80
N LEU A 11 3.65 56.54 35.57
CA LEU A 11 2.95 55.64 34.67
C LEU A 11 3.64 54.27 34.68
N LEU A 12 3.08 53.29 35.39
CA LEU A 12 3.38 51.88 35.17
C LEU A 12 2.76 51.54 33.82
N VAL A 13 3.55 51.72 32.77
CA VAL A 13 3.29 51.10 31.47
C VAL A 13 3.33 49.60 31.74
N PHE A 14 2.17 48.95 31.78
CA PHE A 14 2.12 47.50 31.61
C PHE A 14 2.66 47.23 30.20
N SER A 15 3.96 46.92 30.08
CA SER A 15 4.50 46.34 28.87
C SER A 15 3.74 45.02 28.65
N GLY A 16 2.93 45.02 27.60
CA GLY A 16 1.84 44.09 27.32
C GLY A 16 2.01 42.69 27.88
N LEU A 17 1.16 42.35 28.86
CA LEU A 17 0.71 40.96 29.01
C LEU A 17 -0.11 40.64 27.76
N VAL A 18 0.56 40.15 26.72
CA VAL A 18 -0.10 39.44 25.64
C VAL A 18 -0.62 38.15 26.29
N ILE A 19 -1.90 38.13 26.65
CA ILE A 19 -2.64 36.88 26.88
C ILE A 19 -2.71 36.16 25.53
N GLY A 20 -1.59 35.52 25.15
CA GLY A 20 -1.49 34.69 23.97
C GLY A 20 -2.56 33.62 24.09
N GLN A 21 -3.47 33.57 23.13
CA GLN A 21 -4.49 32.55 23.04
C GLN A 21 -3.77 31.20 23.05
N ASN A 22 -3.93 30.42 24.11
CA ASN A 22 -3.22 29.16 24.29
C ASN A 22 -3.65 28.24 23.12
N SER A 23 -2.80 28.02 22.10
CA SER A 23 -3.22 27.21 20.96
C SER A 23 -3.59 25.80 21.46
N PRO A 24 -4.74 25.23 21.05
CA PRO A 24 -5.12 23.89 21.47
C PRO A 24 -4.10 22.85 20.98
N LEU A 25 -4.02 21.72 21.66
CA LEU A 25 -3.23 20.58 21.20
C LEU A 25 -3.79 20.10 19.85
N PRO A 26 -2.94 19.95 18.81
CA PRO A 26 -3.39 19.42 17.54
C PRO A 26 -3.74 17.93 17.68
N LEU A 27 -4.71 17.47 16.89
CA LEU A 27 -5.06 16.05 16.76
C LEU A 27 -5.02 15.69 15.28
N ILE A 28 -4.40 14.56 14.93
CA ILE A 28 -4.37 14.06 13.55
C ILE A 28 -5.18 12.76 13.41
N SER A 29 -5.84 12.60 12.27
CA SER A 29 -6.66 11.44 11.94
C SER A 29 -6.11 10.71 10.70
N SER A 30 -6.09 9.38 10.74
CA SER A 30 -5.91 8.51 9.59
C SER A 30 -7.27 8.14 8.95
N PRO A 31 -7.32 7.74 7.66
CA PRO A 31 -6.19 7.64 6.73
C PRO A 31 -5.71 9.01 6.23
N PHE A 32 -4.42 9.08 5.87
CA PHE A 32 -3.86 10.22 5.16
C PHE A 32 -4.22 10.16 3.67
N SER A 33 -3.99 11.24 2.93
CA SER A 33 -4.09 11.21 1.46
C SER A 33 -2.81 11.80 0.83
N PRO A 34 -2.03 11.01 0.08
CA PRO A 34 -2.16 9.57 -0.15
C PRO A 34 -2.00 8.75 1.15
N ILE A 35 -2.37 7.46 1.13
CA ILE A 35 -2.28 6.56 2.30
C ILE A 35 -0.88 5.93 2.49
N ASN A 36 -0.10 5.86 1.41
CA ASN A 36 1.23 5.28 1.36
C ASN A 36 2.03 5.91 0.19
N ALA A 37 3.31 5.57 0.09
CA ALA A 37 4.17 5.95 -1.04
C ALA A 37 5.12 4.81 -1.42
N ALA A 38 5.42 4.70 -2.72
CA ALA A 38 6.43 3.77 -3.21
C ALA A 38 7.86 4.25 -2.89
N PRO A 39 8.77 3.36 -2.45
CA PRO A 39 10.18 3.67 -2.28
C PRO A 39 10.80 4.24 -3.56
N GLY A 40 11.53 5.36 -3.46
CA GLY A 40 12.15 6.04 -4.59
C GLY A 40 11.17 6.75 -5.53
N GLY A 41 9.89 6.84 -5.17
CA GLY A 41 8.88 7.56 -5.94
C GLY A 41 9.10 9.08 -6.00
N PRO A 42 8.27 9.81 -6.78
CA PRO A 42 8.32 11.27 -6.81
C PRO A 42 7.91 11.87 -5.46
N ALA A 43 8.38 13.10 -5.19
CA ALA A 43 7.90 13.89 -4.06
C ALA A 43 6.37 14.04 -4.12
N LEU A 44 5.72 14.08 -2.96
CA LEU A 44 4.26 14.11 -2.86
C LEU A 44 3.79 15.17 -1.87
N ALA A 45 2.55 15.63 -2.06
CA ALA A 45 1.84 16.46 -1.11
C ALA A 45 0.99 15.56 -0.20
N LEU A 46 1.39 15.43 1.06
CA LEU A 46 0.68 14.68 2.08
C LEU A 46 -0.43 15.55 2.68
N THR A 47 -1.68 15.14 2.50
CA THR A 47 -2.84 15.73 3.17
C THR A 47 -3.01 15.11 4.54
N VAL A 48 -2.93 15.93 5.58
CA VAL A 48 -3.12 15.55 6.97
C VAL A 48 -4.43 16.18 7.46
N ASN A 49 -5.42 15.33 7.72
CA ASN A 49 -6.69 15.74 8.31
C ASN A 49 -6.63 15.63 9.85
N GLY A 50 -7.41 16.44 10.53
CA GLY A 50 -7.44 16.45 11.98
C GLY A 50 -8.27 17.58 12.57
N ALA A 51 -7.84 18.08 13.71
CA ALA A 51 -8.48 19.19 14.41
C ALA A 51 -7.43 20.07 15.10
N ASN A 52 -7.83 21.29 15.45
CA ASN A 52 -7.05 22.26 16.21
C ASN A 52 -5.74 22.70 15.52
N PHE A 53 -5.70 22.67 14.19
CA PHE A 53 -4.58 23.24 13.45
C PHE A 53 -4.68 24.77 13.44
N THR A 54 -3.53 25.42 13.48
CA THR A 54 -3.37 26.87 13.35
C THR A 54 -2.64 27.18 12.04
N SER A 55 -2.64 28.44 11.62
CA SER A 55 -1.93 28.87 10.40
C SER A 55 -0.41 28.64 10.45
N THR A 56 0.13 28.36 11.63
CA THR A 56 1.56 28.10 11.88
C THR A 56 1.85 26.65 12.26
N SER A 57 0.85 25.75 12.18
CA SER A 57 1.06 24.31 12.39
C SER A 57 2.05 23.74 11.38
N VAL A 58 2.91 22.83 11.84
CA VAL A 58 3.91 22.17 11.01
C VAL A 58 3.75 20.65 11.10
N VAL A 59 3.70 19.97 9.96
CA VAL A 59 3.78 18.50 9.89
C VAL A 59 5.23 18.07 10.07
N HIS A 60 5.45 17.10 10.94
CA HIS A 60 6.74 16.48 11.20
C HIS A 60 6.74 15.03 10.71
N TRP A 61 7.81 14.65 10.02
CA TRP A 61 8.10 13.32 9.52
C TRP A 61 9.31 12.77 10.29
N ASN A 62 9.09 11.71 11.07
CA ASN A 62 10.08 11.15 11.99
C ASN A 62 10.67 12.21 12.93
N GLY A 63 9.82 13.12 13.41
CA GLY A 63 10.19 14.23 14.29
C GLY A 63 10.81 15.45 13.60
N SER A 64 11.20 15.35 12.32
CA SER A 64 11.74 16.49 11.55
C SER A 64 10.64 17.24 10.81
N PRO A 65 10.60 18.59 10.82
CA PRO A 65 9.55 19.37 10.16
C PRO A 65 9.57 19.24 8.63
N ARG A 66 8.41 19.38 8.00
CA ARG A 66 8.25 19.49 6.54
C ARG A 66 7.56 20.79 6.15
N PRO A 67 7.88 21.37 4.98
CA PRO A 67 7.14 22.52 4.47
C PRO A 67 5.64 22.23 4.48
N THR A 68 4.89 23.03 5.23
CA THR A 68 3.47 22.78 5.52
C THR A 68 2.66 23.99 5.08
N THR A 69 1.59 23.74 4.34
CA THR A 69 0.58 24.74 3.99
C THR A 69 -0.65 24.51 4.85
N PHE A 70 -1.07 25.55 5.55
CA PHE A 70 -2.34 25.55 6.26
C PHE A 70 -3.50 25.65 5.28
N VAL A 71 -4.42 24.68 5.33
CA VAL A 71 -5.64 24.71 4.52
C VAL A 71 -6.82 25.17 5.39
N SER A 72 -6.98 24.56 6.57
CA SER A 72 -8.00 24.94 7.55
C SER A 72 -7.64 24.42 8.94
N GLY A 73 -8.42 24.79 9.96
CA GLY A 73 -8.25 24.28 11.32
C GLY A 73 -8.39 22.75 11.47
N ALA A 74 -8.78 22.06 10.39
CA ALA A 74 -8.90 20.61 10.32
C ALA A 74 -8.07 19.97 9.20
N GLN A 75 -7.29 20.74 8.42
CA GLN A 75 -6.51 20.20 7.32
C GLN A 75 -5.21 20.97 7.04
N LEU A 76 -4.14 20.22 6.82
CA LEU A 76 -2.83 20.68 6.36
C LEU A 76 -2.43 19.91 5.10
N THR A 77 -1.60 20.52 4.27
CA THR A 77 -0.80 19.80 3.26
C THR A 77 0.68 19.96 3.56
N ALA A 78 1.46 18.89 3.44
CA ALA A 78 2.89 18.92 3.68
C ALA A 78 3.68 18.29 2.52
N SER A 79 4.78 18.94 2.15
CA SER A 79 5.66 18.43 1.10
C SER A 79 6.56 17.32 1.65
N VAL A 80 6.34 16.09 1.19
CA VAL A 80 7.19 14.93 1.45
C VAL A 80 8.14 14.76 0.27
N SER A 81 9.44 14.79 0.52
CA SER A 81 10.48 14.79 -0.50
C SER A 81 10.80 13.38 -1.00
N VAL A 82 11.52 13.28 -2.13
CA VAL A 82 12.05 11.99 -2.63
C VAL A 82 12.99 11.30 -1.64
N ALA A 83 13.69 12.08 -0.79
CA ALA A 83 14.58 11.54 0.23
C ALA A 83 13.81 10.91 1.39
N ASP A 84 12.64 11.46 1.74
CA ASP A 84 11.78 10.94 2.81
C ASP A 84 11.24 9.55 2.49
N ILE A 85 11.07 9.26 1.20
CA ILE A 85 10.53 8.01 0.67
C ILE A 85 11.58 7.21 -0.09
N ALA A 86 12.88 7.46 0.08
CA ALA A 86 13.92 6.81 -0.71
C ALA A 86 14.02 5.30 -0.47
N THR A 87 13.68 4.84 0.73
CA THR A 87 13.80 3.43 1.14
C THR A 87 12.51 2.95 1.81
N PRO A 88 12.19 1.64 1.73
CA PRO A 88 11.03 1.09 2.43
C PRO A 88 11.14 1.30 3.94
N ALA A 89 10.13 1.94 4.55
CA ALA A 89 10.06 2.23 5.97
C ALA A 89 8.64 2.64 6.40
N THR A 90 8.37 2.61 7.71
CA THR A 90 7.21 3.28 8.30
C THR A 90 7.65 4.59 8.91
N ALA A 91 7.02 5.69 8.49
CA ALA A 91 7.28 7.02 9.03
C ALA A 91 6.25 7.40 10.09
N ASN A 92 6.73 7.98 11.19
CA ASN A 92 5.88 8.57 12.22
C ASN A 92 5.53 10.00 11.83
N ILE A 93 4.25 10.28 11.71
CA ILE A 93 3.69 11.60 11.40
C ILE A 93 3.12 12.21 12.68
N THR A 94 3.50 13.45 12.94
CA THR A 94 2.92 14.30 13.99
C THR A 94 2.71 15.70 13.45
N VAL A 95 1.81 16.47 14.05
CA VAL A 95 1.66 17.91 13.80
C VAL A 95 2.04 18.67 15.07
N VAL A 96 2.79 19.76 14.91
CA VAL A 96 3.21 20.63 16.00
C VAL A 96 2.58 22.00 15.84
N ASN A 97 1.85 22.45 16.86
CA ASN A 97 1.44 23.84 17.01
C ASN A 97 2.52 24.57 17.83
N PRO A 98 3.17 25.64 17.30
CA PRO A 98 4.26 26.32 17.99
C PRO A 98 3.75 27.15 19.21
N PRO A 99 4.63 27.47 20.19
CA PRO A 99 4.28 28.34 21.33
C PRO A 99 3.88 29.77 20.92
N PRO A 100 3.14 30.53 21.76
CA PRO A 100 2.68 30.22 23.12
C PRO A 100 1.36 29.43 23.14
N GLY A 101 1.34 28.34 23.92
CA GLY A 101 0.24 27.38 23.92
C GLY A 101 0.20 26.59 22.61
N GLY A 102 0.13 25.27 22.70
CA GLY A 102 0.27 24.37 21.57
C GLY A 102 0.85 23.04 22.05
N GLY A 103 1.56 22.36 21.17
CA GLY A 103 2.19 21.08 21.47
C GLY A 103 2.19 20.14 20.27
N THR A 104 2.58 18.90 20.52
CA THR A 104 2.65 17.86 19.49
C THR A 104 1.37 17.01 19.55
N SER A 105 0.86 16.63 18.38
CA SER A 105 -0.30 15.75 18.26
C SER A 105 -0.01 14.32 18.73
N ASN A 106 -1.03 13.46 18.68
CA ASN A 106 -0.82 12.02 18.58
C ASN A 106 0.07 11.65 17.37
N VAL A 107 0.67 10.47 17.43
CA VAL A 107 1.44 9.89 16.32
C VAL A 107 0.50 9.06 15.44
N ALA A 108 0.62 9.20 14.13
CA ALA A 108 0.03 8.27 13.15
C ALA A 108 1.09 7.86 12.13
N GLN A 109 0.93 6.67 11.56
CA GLN A 109 1.94 6.05 10.72
C GLN A 109 1.63 6.25 9.23
N PHE A 110 2.67 6.54 8.45
CA PHE A 110 2.63 6.57 7.00
C PHE A 110 3.59 5.51 6.46
N ASN A 111 3.10 4.63 5.59
CA ASN A 111 3.90 3.55 5.05
C ASN A 111 4.59 3.98 3.76
N VAL A 112 5.93 3.98 3.77
CA VAL A 112 6.75 3.94 2.57
C VAL A 112 7.02 2.49 2.29
N THR A 113 6.15 1.89 1.52
CA THR A 113 6.20 0.48 1.24
C THR A 113 6.04 0.33 -0.25
N THR A 114 6.57 -0.75 -0.79
CA THR A 114 6.18 -1.22 -2.12
C THR A 114 4.73 -1.68 -2.05
N GLU A 115 3.79 -0.80 -1.69
CA GLU A 115 2.38 -1.13 -1.77
C GLU A 115 2.00 -1.09 -3.23
N VAL A 116 1.44 -2.22 -3.63
CA VAL A 116 0.51 -2.35 -4.73
C VAL A 116 -0.79 -1.64 -4.34
N SER A 117 -0.72 -0.32 -4.10
CA SER A 117 -1.86 0.46 -3.63
C SER A 117 -2.81 0.69 -4.80
N GLY A 118 -3.90 -0.08 -4.79
CA GLY A 118 -4.94 -0.10 -5.82
C GLY A 118 -4.84 -1.37 -6.64
N SER A 119 -5.72 -2.34 -6.37
CA SER A 119 -6.10 -3.44 -7.26
C SER A 119 -5.14 -3.66 -8.45
N ALA A 120 -3.91 -4.15 -8.23
CA ALA A 120 -3.11 -4.65 -9.35
C ALA A 120 -3.60 -6.05 -9.69
N TYR A 121 -4.91 -6.17 -9.91
CA TYR A 121 -5.42 -7.23 -10.75
C TYR A 121 -5.10 -6.77 -12.17
N LYS A 122 -3.91 -7.17 -12.65
CA LYS A 122 -3.63 -7.07 -14.07
C LYS A 122 -4.48 -8.13 -14.75
N THR A 123 -5.57 -7.71 -15.39
CA THR A 123 -6.46 -8.63 -16.11
C THR A 123 -5.70 -9.27 -17.25
N VAL A 124 -5.36 -10.54 -17.10
CA VAL A 124 -4.95 -11.39 -18.22
C VAL A 124 -6.25 -11.83 -18.90
N ALA A 125 -6.48 -11.36 -20.12
CA ALA A 125 -7.61 -11.78 -20.92
C ALA A 125 -7.45 -13.27 -21.26
N MET A 126 -8.07 -14.14 -20.46
CA MET A 126 -8.32 -15.52 -20.85
C MET A 126 -9.52 -15.50 -21.78
N THR A 127 -9.27 -15.33 -23.08
CA THR A 127 -10.34 -15.43 -24.08
C THR A 127 -10.84 -16.87 -24.09
N ASN A 128 -12.13 -17.08 -23.84
CA ASN A 128 -12.87 -18.36 -23.62
C ASN A 128 -13.13 -18.70 -22.13
N SER A 129 -14.14 -19.53 -21.85
CA SER A 129 -14.57 -19.91 -20.49
C SER A 129 -13.54 -20.83 -19.81
N TYR A 130 -12.43 -20.25 -19.38
CA TYR A 130 -11.36 -20.94 -18.66
C TYR A 130 -11.58 -20.82 -17.15
N LEU A 131 -12.17 -21.86 -16.55
CA LEU A 131 -12.35 -22.07 -15.12
C LEU A 131 -12.35 -23.59 -14.88
N PRO A 132 -11.90 -24.13 -13.74
CA PRO A 132 -11.08 -23.53 -12.68
C PRO A 132 -9.62 -23.22 -13.08
N ASN A 133 -8.92 -22.50 -12.21
CA ASN A 133 -7.50 -22.13 -12.35
C ASN A 133 -6.63 -22.70 -11.22
N LEU A 134 -5.38 -23.02 -11.56
CA LEU A 134 -4.31 -23.41 -10.64
C LEU A 134 -3.17 -22.39 -10.77
N SER A 135 -2.48 -22.08 -9.67
CA SER A 135 -1.24 -21.32 -9.68
C SER A 135 -0.14 -22.13 -9.00
N ALA A 136 0.97 -22.30 -9.70
CA ALA A 136 2.14 -23.07 -9.29
C ALA A 136 3.36 -22.58 -10.09
N ASP A 137 4.56 -22.91 -9.62
CA ASP A 137 5.80 -22.73 -10.38
C ASP A 137 6.01 -24.01 -11.22
N LEU A 138 5.70 -23.95 -12.52
CA LEU A 138 5.68 -25.10 -13.43
C LEU A 138 7.02 -25.34 -14.12
N ASN A 139 7.90 -24.33 -14.09
CA ASN A 139 9.21 -24.36 -14.73
C ASN A 139 10.38 -24.22 -13.73
N ASN A 140 10.07 -24.23 -12.43
CA ASN A 140 11.00 -24.11 -11.31
C ASN A 140 11.86 -22.84 -11.37
N ASP A 141 11.34 -21.74 -11.90
CA ASP A 141 12.06 -20.47 -12.00
C ASP A 141 11.86 -19.54 -10.79
N GLY A 142 11.07 -19.99 -9.81
CA GLY A 142 10.75 -19.26 -8.58
C GLY A 142 9.61 -18.25 -8.74
N LYS A 143 8.93 -18.22 -9.89
CA LYS A 143 7.80 -17.32 -10.16
C LYS A 143 6.52 -18.16 -10.31
N LEU A 144 5.41 -17.59 -9.86
CA LEU A 144 4.12 -18.25 -10.00
C LEU A 144 3.60 -18.12 -11.44
N ASP A 145 3.21 -19.26 -11.99
CA ASP A 145 2.53 -19.40 -13.26
C ASP A 145 1.01 -19.58 -13.08
N ILE A 146 0.29 -19.59 -14.19
CA ILE A 146 -1.15 -19.86 -14.22
C ILE A 146 -1.46 -21.01 -15.16
N VAL A 147 -2.27 -21.94 -14.67
CA VAL A 147 -2.89 -23.00 -15.45
C VAL A 147 -4.41 -22.83 -15.43
N ALA A 148 -5.06 -22.98 -16.57
CA ALA A 148 -6.51 -22.93 -16.67
C ALA A 148 -7.06 -23.98 -17.65
N ILE A 149 -8.28 -24.47 -17.42
CA ILE A 149 -8.94 -25.47 -18.26
C ILE A 149 -10.19 -24.89 -18.91
N SER A 150 -10.49 -25.29 -20.15
CA SER A 150 -11.72 -24.89 -20.85
C SER A 150 -12.93 -25.64 -20.29
N PHE A 151 -13.58 -25.05 -19.28
CA PHE A 151 -14.62 -25.70 -18.48
C PHE A 151 -15.68 -26.37 -19.36
N ASN A 152 -15.97 -27.64 -19.11
CA ASN A 152 -17.03 -28.42 -19.76
C ASN A 152 -17.02 -28.38 -21.32
N SER A 153 -15.87 -28.08 -21.94
CA SER A 153 -15.73 -27.98 -23.40
C SER A 153 -15.09 -29.25 -23.97
N SER A 154 -15.58 -29.76 -25.11
CA SER A 154 -15.05 -30.97 -25.76
C SER A 154 -14.76 -30.70 -27.26
N PRO A 155 -13.50 -30.87 -27.75
CA PRO A 155 -12.33 -31.24 -26.95
C PRO A 155 -12.00 -30.14 -25.93
N GLY A 156 -11.50 -30.56 -24.78
CA GLY A 156 -11.04 -29.64 -23.76
C GLY A 156 -9.69 -29.04 -24.11
N GLN A 157 -9.29 -28.01 -23.39
CA GLN A 157 -8.02 -27.33 -23.54
C GLN A 157 -7.45 -27.02 -22.16
N LEU A 158 -6.18 -27.34 -21.97
CA LEU A 158 -5.34 -26.83 -20.90
C LEU A 158 -4.56 -25.62 -21.43
N ARG A 159 -4.58 -24.53 -20.69
CA ARG A 159 -3.79 -23.33 -20.97
C ARG A 159 -2.77 -23.15 -19.87
N VAL A 160 -1.49 -23.10 -20.22
CA VAL A 160 -0.38 -22.76 -19.32
C VAL A 160 0.15 -21.39 -19.69
N THR A 161 0.34 -20.52 -18.70
CA THR A 161 0.85 -19.16 -18.92
C THR A 161 1.93 -18.86 -17.87
N LEU A 162 3.18 -18.76 -18.32
CA LEU A 162 4.33 -18.57 -17.43
C LEU A 162 4.41 -17.14 -16.90
N GLY A 163 4.73 -16.98 -15.62
CA GLY A 163 4.87 -15.71 -14.93
C GLY A 163 6.24 -15.09 -15.15
N ASN A 164 6.29 -13.78 -15.42
CA ASN A 164 7.55 -13.05 -15.49
C ASN A 164 8.05 -12.56 -14.11
N GLY A 165 7.23 -12.69 -13.06
CA GLY A 165 7.54 -12.30 -11.68
C GLY A 165 7.21 -10.84 -11.35
N ASP A 166 6.75 -10.07 -12.32
CA ASP A 166 6.43 -8.64 -12.24
C ASP A 166 4.95 -8.36 -12.56
N THR A 167 4.07 -9.34 -12.28
CA THR A 167 2.64 -9.37 -12.66
C THR A 167 2.37 -9.46 -14.16
N THR A 168 3.39 -9.58 -15.01
CA THR A 168 3.24 -9.88 -16.44
C THR A 168 3.42 -11.37 -16.73
N PHE A 169 2.93 -11.82 -17.87
CA PHE A 169 2.92 -13.23 -18.27
C PHE A 169 3.41 -13.40 -19.70
N GLN A 170 4.03 -14.54 -19.97
CA GLN A 170 4.44 -14.97 -21.31
C GLN A 170 3.21 -15.34 -22.17
N PRO A 171 3.37 -15.47 -23.50
CA PRO A 171 2.33 -16.06 -24.34
C PRO A 171 1.88 -17.42 -23.82
N ALA A 172 0.58 -17.65 -23.80
CA ALA A 172 0.03 -18.89 -23.28
C ALA A 172 0.28 -20.08 -24.23
N LEU A 173 0.70 -21.21 -23.66
CA LEU A 173 0.73 -22.50 -24.32
C LEU A 173 -0.63 -23.19 -24.17
N ILE A 174 -1.14 -23.78 -25.24
CA ILE A 174 -2.44 -24.47 -25.26
C ILE A 174 -2.24 -25.93 -25.65
N THR A 175 -2.67 -26.83 -24.78
CA THR A 175 -2.67 -28.27 -25.00
C THR A 175 -4.11 -28.76 -25.11
N THR A 176 -4.45 -29.41 -26.21
CA THR A 176 -5.76 -30.04 -26.39
C THR A 176 -5.83 -31.31 -25.54
N ILE A 177 -6.93 -31.47 -24.80
CA ILE A 177 -7.28 -32.69 -24.05
C ILE A 177 -8.55 -33.27 -24.64
N GLU A 178 -8.65 -34.59 -24.70
CA GLU A 178 -9.72 -35.26 -25.46
C GLU A 178 -11.10 -35.09 -24.82
N ASN A 179 -11.15 -34.97 -23.49
CA ASN A 179 -12.38 -34.95 -22.71
C ASN A 179 -12.73 -33.54 -22.22
N ALA A 180 -14.01 -33.36 -21.85
CA ALA A 180 -14.47 -32.13 -21.22
C ALA A 180 -14.00 -32.02 -19.76
N PRO A 181 -13.17 -31.00 -19.44
CA PRO A 181 -12.57 -30.89 -18.11
C PRO A 181 -13.55 -30.19 -17.14
N ASN A 182 -13.57 -30.65 -15.90
CA ASN A 182 -14.40 -30.14 -14.82
C ASN A 182 -13.55 -29.55 -13.69
N ALA A 183 -12.50 -30.25 -13.27
CA ALA A 183 -11.59 -29.77 -12.23
C ALA A 183 -10.14 -30.06 -12.56
N ILE A 184 -9.24 -29.29 -11.93
CA ILE A 184 -7.79 -29.43 -12.07
C ILE A 184 -7.15 -29.53 -10.69
N ALA A 185 -6.11 -30.36 -10.58
CA ALA A 185 -5.22 -30.46 -9.45
C ALA A 185 -3.78 -30.57 -9.96
N GLY A 186 -2.81 -30.22 -9.13
CA GLY A 186 -1.39 -30.28 -9.48
C GLY A 186 -0.53 -30.84 -8.38
N GLY A 187 0.62 -31.38 -8.76
CA GLY A 187 1.59 -31.99 -7.87
C GLY A 187 2.55 -32.90 -8.64
N ASP A 188 3.62 -33.35 -8.00
CA ASP A 188 4.54 -34.34 -8.57
C ASP A 188 3.93 -35.74 -8.36
N PHE A 189 3.21 -36.25 -9.37
CA PHE A 189 2.49 -37.52 -9.27
C PHE A 189 3.38 -38.72 -9.60
N ASN A 190 4.44 -38.51 -10.38
CA ASN A 190 5.37 -39.56 -10.80
C ASN A 190 6.71 -39.58 -10.02
N GLN A 191 6.92 -38.64 -9.10
CA GLN A 191 8.12 -38.45 -8.27
C GLN A 191 9.38 -38.12 -9.07
N ASP A 192 9.26 -37.39 -10.18
CA ASP A 192 10.41 -36.96 -10.98
C ASP A 192 10.93 -35.55 -10.62
N GLY A 193 10.28 -34.89 -9.64
CA GLY A 193 10.63 -33.56 -9.18
C GLY A 193 10.08 -32.43 -10.05
N LYS A 194 9.22 -32.73 -11.02
CA LYS A 194 8.53 -31.76 -11.88
C LYS A 194 7.05 -31.70 -11.53
N TYR A 195 6.45 -30.56 -11.84
CA TYR A 195 5.07 -30.31 -11.50
C TYR A 195 4.13 -30.93 -12.55
N ASP A 196 3.36 -31.95 -12.17
CA ASP A 196 2.36 -32.59 -13.03
C ASP A 196 0.96 -31.99 -12.82
N ILE A 197 0.05 -32.29 -13.75
CA ILE A 197 -1.33 -31.81 -13.74
C ILE A 197 -2.30 -32.99 -13.87
N ALA A 198 -3.26 -33.09 -12.95
CA ALA A 198 -4.39 -34.02 -13.03
C ALA A 198 -5.68 -33.26 -13.35
N ILE A 199 -6.46 -33.78 -14.30
CA ILE A 199 -7.71 -33.18 -14.78
C ILE A 199 -8.84 -34.17 -14.58
N ALA A 200 -9.83 -33.80 -13.77
CA ALA A 200 -11.08 -34.54 -13.65
C ALA A 200 -12.02 -34.17 -14.80
N ASN A 201 -12.50 -35.17 -15.51
CA ASN A 201 -13.36 -35.00 -16.68
C ASN A 201 -14.83 -35.23 -16.33
N THR A 202 -15.74 -34.61 -17.08
CA THR A 202 -17.20 -34.75 -16.86
C THR A 202 -17.72 -36.17 -17.10
N ASN A 203 -16.98 -36.98 -17.86
CA ASN A 203 -17.30 -38.40 -18.10
C ASN A 203 -16.84 -39.33 -16.97
N GLY A 204 -16.36 -38.78 -15.84
CA GLY A 204 -15.93 -39.55 -14.67
C GLY A 204 -14.51 -40.11 -14.77
N THR A 205 -13.75 -39.76 -15.80
CA THR A 205 -12.33 -40.13 -15.94
C THR A 205 -11.40 -39.07 -15.36
N VAL A 206 -10.13 -39.44 -15.13
CA VAL A 206 -9.05 -38.51 -14.79
C VAL A 206 -7.96 -38.63 -15.85
N SER A 207 -7.53 -37.50 -16.40
CA SER A 207 -6.37 -37.39 -17.29
C SER A 207 -5.19 -36.83 -16.49
N VAL A 208 -4.01 -37.47 -16.54
CA VAL A 208 -2.78 -36.97 -15.91
C VAL A 208 -1.82 -36.55 -17.01
N LEU A 209 -1.36 -35.30 -16.96
CA LEU A 209 -0.37 -34.71 -17.86
C LEU A 209 0.93 -34.56 -17.06
N LEU A 210 1.98 -35.25 -17.52
CA LEU A 210 3.29 -35.21 -16.88
C LEU A 210 4.04 -33.96 -17.31
N GLY A 211 4.60 -33.22 -16.35
CA GLY A 211 5.32 -31.99 -16.60
C GLY A 211 6.74 -32.24 -17.11
N ASN A 212 7.18 -31.43 -18.06
CA ASN A 212 8.57 -31.44 -18.52
C ASN A 212 9.49 -30.55 -17.69
N GLY A 213 8.93 -29.71 -16.82
CA GLY A 213 9.66 -28.77 -15.94
C GLY A 213 10.07 -27.49 -16.64
N ASP A 214 9.50 -27.19 -17.81
CA ASP A 214 9.71 -25.97 -18.59
C ASP A 214 8.38 -25.24 -18.89
N GLY A 215 7.29 -25.65 -18.23
CA GLY A 215 5.94 -25.18 -18.52
C GLY A 215 5.20 -25.98 -19.60
N THR A 216 5.75 -27.10 -20.08
CA THR A 216 5.10 -28.02 -21.03
C THR A 216 4.76 -29.38 -20.43
#